data_AF-A0A1X9MMM3-F1
#
_entry.id   AF-A0A1X9MMM3-F1
#
_cell.length_a   1.000
_cell.length_b   1.000
_cell.length_c   1.000
_cell.angle_alpha   90.00
_cell.angle_beta   90.00
_cell.angle_gamma   90.00
#
_symmetry.space_group_name_H-M   'P 1'
#
loop_
_entity.id
_entity.type
_entity.pdbx_description
1 polymer ?
#
loop_
_entity_poly.entity_id
_entity_poly.type
_entity_poly.pdbx_seq_one_letter_code
_entity_poly.pdbx_strand_id
1 'polypeptide(L)'
;MNEGQEPQYYIEDHHEPIVSKKKWEEVQKILDERAEAIKQKRSAPLPGINEDKNEAFLDKVVCGECSKQVVHFANKRPRKNGDYYQHYWFCYRAGFPHYHVHEPCDSMAHNQDYYEQHFRHLLTNIYEDSTFYQKAEQAIEQMDLTSEEKDKEEQLEQEVQALNQELYKVVDESLHGQGRNTERVDQMTEKLCAMYERLAAFRDRKEKAEEERKALKRFMKNLKAYIKSESKAFPTEIYTDVVNHAAVYKDGRIVYHLRFGLEWTTDEVYATFQEQCEKQRWAKFKEKHEALLKGPEVAALLEYCQEPRTVKEMLAFMQERMQIGKTKLVDRIVMPLFKEGTFERFLQKRAPNIREYAYQVKEDQE
;
A
#
# COMPACT_ATOMS: atom_id res chain seq x y z
N MET A 1 -2.51 -5.21 44.51
CA MET A 1 -1.44 -4.42 43.88
C MET A 1 -1.82 -2.96 44.02
N ASN A 2 -0.87 -2.07 44.28
CA ASN A 2 -1.12 -0.62 44.23
C ASN A 2 -1.13 -0.22 42.76
N GLU A 3 -2.26 0.30 42.28
CA GLU A 3 -2.46 0.71 40.87
C GLU A 3 -2.29 2.23 40.70
N GLY A 4 -1.51 2.86 41.60
CA GLY A 4 -1.27 4.31 41.61
C GLY A 4 -2.12 5.08 42.63
N GLN A 5 -2.74 4.39 43.58
CA GLN A 5 -3.47 5.03 44.69
C GLN A 5 -2.53 5.63 45.75
N GLU A 6 -1.28 5.13 45.84
CA GLU A 6 -0.27 5.61 46.79
C GLU A 6 1.10 5.80 46.10
N PRO A 7 1.96 6.72 46.58
CA PRO A 7 3.32 6.90 46.06
C PRO A 7 4.15 5.62 46.23
N GLN A 8 4.74 5.13 45.14
CA GLN A 8 5.61 3.96 45.15
C GLN A 8 7.07 4.39 45.33
N TYR A 9 7.71 3.94 46.42
CA TYR A 9 9.12 4.20 46.69
C TYR A 9 9.94 2.94 46.41
N TYR A 10 10.98 3.08 45.59
CA TYR A 10 12.02 2.06 45.46
C TYR A 10 13.05 2.27 46.57
N ILE A 11 13.13 1.30 47.49
CA ILE A 11 14.11 1.30 48.59
C ILE A 11 15.13 0.20 48.26
N GLU A 12 16.37 0.60 47.97
CA GLU A 12 17.48 -0.34 47.78
C GLU A 12 17.93 -0.94 49.13
N ASP A 13 18.49 -2.15 49.09
CA ASP A 13 19.14 -2.84 50.23
C ASP A 13 18.25 -3.12 51.47
N HIS A 14 16.93 -3.17 51.30
CA HIS A 14 16.00 -3.50 52.40
C HIS A 14 16.04 -4.98 52.83
N HIS A 15 16.62 -5.87 52.03
CA HIS A 15 16.84 -7.26 52.38
C HIS A 15 18.18 -7.74 51.83
N GLU A 16 18.71 -8.82 52.42
CA GLU A 16 19.88 -9.48 51.88
C GLU A 16 19.59 -9.94 50.44
N PRO A 17 20.42 -9.56 49.46
CA PRO A 17 20.14 -9.87 48.07
C PRO A 17 20.47 -11.34 47.76
N ILE A 18 19.57 -12.02 47.05
CA ILE A 18 19.76 -13.41 46.60
C ILE A 18 20.94 -13.53 45.61
N VAL A 19 21.19 -12.45 44.85
CA VAL A 19 22.25 -12.35 43.85
C VAL A 19 23.04 -11.07 44.12
N SER A 20 24.36 -11.14 44.11
CA SER A 20 25.19 -9.95 44.30
C SER A 20 24.91 -8.92 43.20
N LYS A 21 24.91 -7.63 43.57
CA LYS A 21 24.71 -6.51 42.64
C LYS A 21 25.62 -6.60 41.40
N LYS A 22 26.89 -6.95 41.62
CA LYS A 22 27.86 -7.20 40.55
C LYS A 22 27.40 -8.28 39.56
N LYS A 23 26.93 -9.42 40.06
CA LYS A 23 26.47 -10.53 39.20
C LYS A 23 25.17 -10.19 38.47
N TRP A 24 24.29 -9.42 39.10
CA TRP A 24 23.09 -8.87 38.45
C TRP A 24 23.46 -7.93 37.29
N GLU A 25 24.36 -6.97 37.52
CA GLU A 25 24.84 -6.03 36.50
C GLU A 25 25.53 -6.75 35.32
N GLU A 26 26.36 -7.76 35.60
CA GLU A 26 26.98 -8.61 34.57
C GLU A 26 25.93 -9.31 33.69
N VAL A 27 24.85 -9.82 34.30
CA VAL A 27 23.74 -10.47 33.56
C VAL A 27 22.96 -9.45 32.72
N GLN A 28 22.64 -8.27 33.26
CA GLN A 28 21.96 -7.21 32.51
C GLN A 28 22.78 -6.82 31.28
N LYS A 29 24.10 -6.64 31.44
CA LYS A 29 24.99 -6.33 30.32
C LYS A 29 24.96 -7.40 29.22
N ILE A 30 24.95 -8.69 29.57
CA ILE A 30 24.84 -9.78 28.60
C ILE A 30 23.47 -9.76 27.89
N LEU A 31 22.39 -9.46 28.62
CA LEU A 31 21.06 -9.34 28.03
C LEU A 31 20.98 -8.17 27.05
N ASP A 32 21.55 -7.02 27.40
CA ASP A 32 21.63 -5.84 26.54
C ASP A 32 22.47 -6.11 25.29
N GLU A 33 23.64 -6.73 25.44
CA GLU A 33 24.50 -7.12 24.31
C GLU A 33 23.79 -8.10 23.37
N ARG A 34 23.03 -9.07 23.90
CA ARG A 34 22.23 -10.01 23.09
C ARG A 34 21.07 -9.31 22.39
N ALA A 35 20.37 -8.41 23.07
CA ALA A 35 19.28 -7.64 22.51
C ALA A 35 19.78 -6.74 21.37
N GLU A 36 20.91 -6.07 21.57
CA GLU A 36 21.54 -5.19 20.57
C GLU A 36 22.06 -6.00 19.37
N ALA A 37 22.66 -7.17 19.59
CA ALA A 37 23.07 -8.06 18.49
C ALA A 37 21.87 -8.56 17.65
N ILE A 38 20.73 -8.86 18.29
CA ILE A 38 19.49 -9.23 17.58
C ILE A 38 18.95 -8.03 16.80
N LYS A 39 18.96 -6.84 17.41
CA LYS A 39 18.56 -5.59 16.77
C LYS A 39 19.41 -5.30 15.54
N GLN A 40 20.74 -5.38 15.66
CA GLN A 40 21.66 -5.20 14.54
C GLN A 40 21.49 -6.24 13.43
N LYS A 41 21.22 -7.51 13.76
CA LYS A 41 20.89 -8.55 12.75
C LYS A 41 19.56 -8.30 12.04
N ARG A 42 18.57 -7.72 12.74
CA ARG A 42 17.27 -7.34 12.17
C ARG A 42 17.34 -6.03 11.38
N SER A 43 18.23 -5.12 11.78
CA SER A 43 18.41 -3.78 11.21
C SER A 43 19.50 -3.71 10.14
N ALA A 44 20.27 -4.79 9.92
CA ALA A 44 21.20 -4.85 8.80
C ALA A 44 20.40 -4.68 7.50
N PRO A 45 20.65 -3.61 6.71
CA PRO A 45 20.00 -3.46 5.42
C PRO A 45 20.44 -4.63 4.56
N LEU A 46 19.52 -5.56 4.32
CA LEU A 46 19.73 -6.67 3.39
C LEU A 46 19.66 -6.06 1.98
N PRO A 47 20.80 -5.94 1.26
CA PRO A 47 20.79 -5.36 -0.08
C PRO A 47 19.87 -6.18 -0.98
N GLY A 48 18.95 -5.53 -1.69
CA GLY A 48 18.01 -6.17 -2.63
C GLY A 48 16.61 -6.50 -2.11
N ILE A 49 16.31 -6.36 -0.81
CA ILE A 49 14.94 -6.66 -0.28
C ILE A 49 13.92 -5.58 -0.63
N ASN A 50 14.38 -4.34 -0.79
CA ASN A 50 13.51 -3.17 -1.02
C ASN A 50 13.63 -2.60 -2.43
N GLU A 51 14.31 -3.27 -3.37
CA GLU A 51 14.52 -2.74 -4.74
C GLU A 51 13.18 -2.44 -5.43
N ASP A 52 12.16 -3.28 -5.23
CA ASP A 52 10.82 -3.11 -5.79
C ASP A 52 9.81 -2.57 -4.78
N LYS A 53 10.26 -2.05 -3.63
CA LYS A 53 9.37 -1.45 -2.63
C LYS A 53 8.90 -0.09 -3.13
N ASN A 54 7.59 0.12 -3.13
CA ASN A 54 7.02 1.42 -3.48
C ASN A 54 7.04 2.35 -2.26
N GLU A 55 8.05 3.21 -2.21
CA GLU A 55 8.28 4.15 -1.11
C GLU A 55 7.16 5.19 -0.95
N ALA A 56 6.35 5.42 -2.00
CA ALA A 56 5.26 6.40 -1.96
C ALA A 56 4.21 6.07 -0.88
N PHE A 57 4.11 4.80 -0.47
CA PHE A 57 3.11 4.35 0.50
C PHE A 57 3.52 4.55 1.96
N LEU A 58 4.81 4.70 2.29
CA LEU A 58 5.31 4.68 3.68
C LEU A 58 4.59 5.67 4.61
N ASP A 59 4.45 6.92 4.17
CA ASP A 59 3.96 8.00 5.03
C ASP A 59 2.50 8.35 4.79
N LYS A 60 1.91 7.82 3.71
CA LYS A 60 0.56 8.17 3.27
C LYS A 60 -0.48 7.12 3.60
N VAL A 61 -0.09 5.89 3.90
CA VAL A 61 -1.06 4.80 4.09
C VAL A 61 -1.30 4.52 5.56
N VAL A 62 -2.57 4.56 5.97
CA VAL A 62 -3.03 4.29 7.33
C VAL A 62 -4.09 3.18 7.35
N CYS A 63 -4.21 2.50 8.47
CA CYS A 63 -5.22 1.48 8.69
C CYS A 63 -6.58 2.13 8.93
N GLY A 64 -7.59 1.79 8.13
CA GLY A 64 -8.96 2.26 8.29
C GLY A 64 -9.65 1.75 9.56
N GLU A 65 -9.19 0.63 10.14
CA GLU A 65 -9.80 0.03 11.34
C GLU A 65 -9.32 0.68 12.64
N CYS A 66 -8.05 1.11 12.71
CA CYS A 66 -7.44 1.58 13.96
C CYS A 66 -6.59 2.85 13.82
N SER A 67 -6.57 3.47 12.65
CA SER A 67 -5.85 4.71 12.32
C SER A 67 -4.34 4.68 12.57
N LYS A 68 -3.74 3.50 12.75
CA LYS A 68 -2.28 3.34 12.86
C LYS A 68 -1.66 3.18 11.47
N GLN A 69 -0.37 3.51 11.37
CA GLN A 69 0.37 3.35 10.11
C GLN A 69 0.30 1.93 9.57
N VAL A 70 0.25 1.85 8.25
CA VAL A 70 0.48 0.61 7.50
C VAL A 70 1.98 0.51 7.24
N VAL A 71 2.54 -0.66 7.54
CA VAL A 71 3.97 -0.92 7.42
C VAL A 71 4.25 -1.96 6.36
N HIS A 72 5.44 -1.87 5.77
CA HIS A 72 5.91 -2.75 4.72
C HIS A 72 6.53 -4.03 5.27
N PHE A 73 6.35 -5.12 4.52
CA PHE A 73 7.06 -6.37 4.71
C PHE A 73 7.30 -7.04 3.36
N ALA A 74 8.46 -7.68 3.24
CA ALA A 74 8.82 -8.46 2.05
C ALA A 74 8.99 -9.94 2.40
N ASN A 75 8.37 -10.80 1.58
CA ASN A 75 8.52 -12.25 1.62
C ASN A 75 9.52 -12.69 0.57
N LYS A 76 10.62 -13.32 0.99
CA LYS A 76 11.56 -13.96 0.08
C LYS A 76 10.95 -15.24 -0.51
N ARG A 77 10.93 -15.34 -1.82
CA ARG A 77 10.41 -16.50 -2.56
C ARG A 77 11.49 -17.10 -3.46
N PRO A 78 11.79 -18.40 -3.30
CA PRO A 78 12.77 -19.06 -4.15
C PRO A 78 12.23 -19.25 -5.57
N ARG A 79 13.08 -19.05 -6.59
CA ARG A 79 12.79 -19.37 -7.99
C ARG A 79 14.04 -19.94 -8.66
N LYS A 80 13.87 -20.70 -9.74
CA LYS A 80 14.95 -21.37 -10.48
C LYS A 80 16.10 -20.44 -10.92
N ASN A 81 15.83 -19.16 -11.16
CA ASN A 81 16.79 -18.20 -11.73
C ASN A 81 17.12 -17.06 -10.74
N GLY A 82 17.05 -17.32 -9.44
CA GLY A 82 17.25 -16.32 -8.39
C GLY A 82 16.03 -16.19 -7.49
N ASP A 83 16.24 -15.67 -6.28
CA ASP A 83 15.15 -15.37 -5.37
C ASP A 83 14.42 -14.10 -5.82
N TYR A 84 13.11 -14.01 -5.56
CA TYR A 84 12.36 -12.77 -5.74
C TYR A 84 11.65 -12.40 -4.43
N TYR A 85 11.36 -11.12 -4.25
CA TYR A 85 10.65 -10.63 -3.08
C TYR A 85 9.21 -10.30 -3.45
N GLN A 86 8.26 -10.73 -2.61
CA GLN A 86 6.86 -10.29 -2.69
C GLN A 86 6.62 -9.24 -1.62
N HIS A 87 6.16 -8.07 -2.04
CA HIS A 87 5.96 -6.92 -1.16
C HIS A 87 4.52 -6.87 -0.67
N TYR A 88 4.36 -6.66 0.63
CA TYR A 88 3.07 -6.57 1.30
C TYR A 88 3.05 -5.36 2.23
N TRP A 89 1.85 -4.87 2.48
CA TRP A 89 1.57 -3.77 3.37
C TRP A 89 0.50 -4.22 4.36
N PHE A 90 0.70 -3.95 5.65
CA PHE A 90 -0.20 -4.39 6.71
C PHE A 90 -0.26 -3.38 7.85
N CYS A 91 -1.38 -3.33 8.59
CA CYS A 91 -1.50 -2.47 9.76
C CYS A 91 -0.45 -2.83 10.82
N TYR A 92 0.26 -1.82 11.35
CA TYR A 92 1.26 -2.00 12.41
C TYR A 92 0.73 -2.81 13.60
N ARG A 93 -0.47 -2.48 14.11
CA ARG A 93 -1.07 -3.22 15.24
C ARG A 93 -1.38 -4.67 14.90
N ALA A 94 -1.88 -4.92 13.68
CA ALA A 94 -2.28 -6.25 13.25
C ALA A 94 -1.08 -7.19 13.02
N GLY A 95 0.05 -6.69 12.51
CA GLY A 95 1.22 -7.53 12.31
C GLY A 95 2.15 -7.65 13.52
N PHE A 96 1.94 -6.85 14.56
CA PHE A 96 2.64 -6.97 15.84
C PHE A 96 1.68 -7.10 17.04
N PRO A 97 0.76 -8.10 17.02
CA PRO A 97 -0.31 -8.18 18.01
C PRO A 97 0.22 -8.37 19.45
N HIS A 98 1.41 -8.96 19.62
CA HIS A 98 2.04 -9.15 20.93
C HIS A 98 2.48 -7.84 21.60
N TYR A 99 2.62 -6.73 20.85
CA TYR A 99 2.85 -5.40 21.42
C TYR A 99 1.55 -4.62 21.68
N HIS A 100 0.40 -5.15 21.25
CA HIS A 100 -0.89 -4.44 21.25
C HIS A 100 -2.03 -5.29 21.79
N VAL A 101 -1.77 -6.05 22.87
CA VAL A 101 -2.71 -7.02 23.44
C VAL A 101 -4.05 -6.38 23.88
N HIS A 102 -4.02 -5.14 24.37
CA HIS A 102 -5.22 -4.43 24.84
C HIS A 102 -5.92 -3.60 23.76
N GLU A 103 -5.32 -3.48 22.57
CA GLU A 103 -5.86 -2.70 21.45
C GLU A 103 -5.59 -3.44 20.12
N PRO A 104 -6.09 -4.68 19.96
CA PRO A 104 -5.82 -5.47 18.78
C PRO A 104 -6.44 -4.83 17.53
N CYS A 105 -5.87 -5.14 16.38
CA CYS A 105 -6.44 -4.83 15.07
C CYS A 105 -6.45 -6.12 14.24
N ASP A 106 -7.57 -6.41 13.59
CA ASP A 106 -7.79 -7.60 12.77
C ASP A 106 -7.70 -7.31 11.26
N SER A 107 -7.12 -6.17 10.90
CA SER A 107 -6.76 -5.81 9.53
C SER A 107 -5.78 -6.84 8.94
N MET A 108 -5.84 -7.03 7.62
CA MET A 108 -5.04 -8.04 6.92
C MET A 108 -3.90 -7.40 6.13
N ALA A 109 -2.92 -8.21 5.76
CA ALA A 109 -1.86 -7.81 4.84
C ALA A 109 -2.35 -7.90 3.39
N HIS A 110 -2.10 -6.85 2.60
CA HIS A 110 -2.41 -6.82 1.17
C HIS A 110 -1.12 -6.68 0.34
N ASN A 111 -1.09 -7.29 -0.84
CA ASN A 111 0.06 -7.23 -1.76
C ASN A 111 0.26 -5.79 -2.28
N GLN A 112 1.50 -5.28 -2.36
CA GLN A 112 1.81 -3.97 -2.95
C GLN A 112 1.22 -3.80 -4.36
N ASP A 113 1.24 -4.83 -5.20
CA ASP A 113 0.67 -4.80 -6.55
C ASP A 113 -0.82 -4.38 -6.54
N TYR A 114 -1.55 -4.75 -5.48
CA TYR A 114 -2.93 -4.36 -5.29
C TYR A 114 -3.07 -2.85 -5.06
N TYR A 115 -2.25 -2.25 -4.20
CA TYR A 115 -2.27 -0.80 -3.95
C TYR A 115 -1.99 -0.01 -5.23
N GLU A 116 -0.99 -0.48 -5.98
CA GLU A 116 -0.61 0.17 -7.23
C GLU A 116 -1.71 0.05 -8.29
N GLN A 117 -2.32 -1.14 -8.42
CA GLN A 117 -3.46 -1.35 -9.31
C GLN A 117 -4.67 -0.53 -8.90
N HIS A 118 -5.05 -0.58 -7.63
CA HIS A 118 -6.19 0.14 -7.08
C HIS A 118 -6.04 1.65 -7.32
N PHE A 119 -4.84 2.21 -7.15
CA PHE A 119 -4.61 3.62 -7.46
C PHE A 119 -4.69 3.93 -8.96
N ARG A 120 -4.19 3.05 -9.84
CA ARG A 120 -4.36 3.23 -11.29
C ARG A 120 -5.83 3.24 -11.69
N HIS A 121 -6.62 2.31 -11.14
CA HIS A 121 -8.05 2.25 -11.39
C HIS A 121 -8.81 3.44 -10.79
N LEU A 122 -8.39 3.94 -9.62
CA LEU A 122 -8.87 5.21 -9.07
C LEU A 122 -8.67 6.36 -10.06
N LEU A 123 -7.48 6.47 -10.67
CA LEU A 123 -7.21 7.51 -11.67
C LEU A 123 -8.08 7.35 -12.92
N THR A 124 -8.28 6.13 -13.42
CA THR A 124 -9.23 5.88 -14.51
C THR A 124 -10.65 6.28 -14.14
N ASN A 125 -11.12 5.89 -12.95
CA ASN A 125 -12.44 6.26 -12.44
C ASN A 125 -12.62 7.77 -12.32
N ILE A 126 -11.63 8.49 -11.79
CA ILE A 126 -11.61 9.95 -11.71
C ILE A 126 -11.65 10.59 -13.11
N TYR A 127 -10.93 10.01 -14.08
CA TYR A 127 -10.90 10.53 -15.45
C TYR A 127 -12.24 10.34 -16.18
N GLU A 128 -12.95 9.27 -15.87
CA GLU A 128 -14.25 8.93 -16.46
C GLU A 128 -15.43 9.62 -15.77
N ASP A 129 -15.33 9.93 -14.48
CA ASP A 129 -16.37 10.63 -13.72
C ASP A 129 -16.36 12.13 -14.02
N SER A 130 -17.37 12.59 -14.78
CA SER A 130 -17.55 14.00 -15.14
C SER A 130 -17.86 14.92 -13.96
N THR A 131 -18.30 14.37 -12.81
CA THR A 131 -18.64 15.11 -11.61
C THR A 131 -17.46 15.36 -10.69
N PHE A 132 -16.34 14.64 -10.87
CA PHE A 132 -15.19 14.72 -9.98
C PHE A 132 -14.66 16.15 -9.84
N TYR A 133 -14.46 16.86 -10.96
CA TYR A 133 -13.92 18.21 -10.95
C TYR A 133 -14.81 19.17 -10.16
N GLN A 134 -16.13 19.07 -10.33
CA GLN A 134 -17.09 19.90 -9.62
C GLN A 134 -17.08 19.61 -8.11
N LYS A 135 -17.01 18.33 -7.72
CA LYS A 135 -16.92 17.93 -6.31
C LYS A 135 -15.61 18.43 -5.67
N ALA A 136 -14.51 18.37 -6.41
CA ALA A 136 -13.22 18.89 -5.96
C ALA A 136 -13.24 20.42 -5.78
N GLU A 137 -13.78 21.17 -6.75
CA GLU A 137 -13.96 22.63 -6.62
C GLU A 137 -14.88 22.98 -5.44
N GLN A 138 -15.96 22.23 -5.21
CA GLN A 138 -16.83 22.41 -4.04
C GLN A 138 -16.10 22.16 -2.72
N ALA A 139 -15.24 21.14 -2.65
CA ALA A 139 -14.42 20.89 -1.46
C ALA A 139 -13.42 22.03 -1.21
N ILE A 140 -12.83 22.59 -2.26
CA ILE A 140 -11.94 23.76 -2.15
C ILE A 140 -12.70 25.00 -1.71
N GLU A 141 -13.92 25.22 -2.20
CA GLU A 141 -14.76 26.35 -1.80
C GLU A 141 -15.06 26.33 -0.28
N GLN A 142 -15.20 25.15 0.33
CA GLN A 142 -15.37 25.01 1.78
C GLN A 142 -14.12 25.40 2.58
N MET A 143 -12.94 25.41 1.94
CA MET A 143 -11.68 25.89 2.56
C MET A 143 -11.51 27.41 2.43
N ASP A 144 -12.15 28.01 1.42
CA ASP A 144 -12.12 29.45 1.14
C ASP A 144 -12.99 30.24 2.13
N LEU A 145 -13.03 31.56 1.98
CA LEU A 145 -13.94 32.41 2.73
C LEU A 145 -15.35 32.32 2.17
N THR A 146 -16.30 32.13 3.08
CA THR A 146 -17.72 32.30 2.79
C THR A 146 -18.02 33.76 2.41
N SER A 147 -19.16 34.01 1.78
CA SER A 147 -19.60 35.38 1.46
C SER A 147 -19.65 36.28 2.70
N GLU A 148 -20.18 35.76 3.82
CA GLU A 148 -20.23 36.50 5.09
C GLU A 148 -18.84 36.81 5.66
N GLU A 149 -17.87 35.90 5.49
CA GLU A 149 -16.50 36.14 5.93
C GLU A 149 -15.79 37.18 5.06
N LYS A 150 -16.08 37.23 3.76
CA LYS A 150 -15.58 38.28 2.85
C LYS A 150 -16.11 39.66 3.26
N ASP A 151 -17.39 39.75 3.62
CA ASP A 151 -17.97 41.00 4.12
C ASP A 151 -17.33 41.44 5.45
N LYS A 152 -17.06 40.49 6.36
CA LYS A 152 -16.36 40.76 7.63
C LYS A 152 -14.92 41.20 7.42
N GLU A 153 -14.22 40.60 6.46
CA GLU A 153 -12.87 41.01 6.08
C GLU A 153 -12.86 42.45 5.55
N GLU A 154 -13.78 42.81 4.65
CA GLU A 154 -13.90 44.18 4.13
C GLU A 154 -14.21 45.19 5.25
N GLN A 155 -15.12 44.85 6.17
CA GLN A 155 -15.40 45.68 7.36
C GLN A 155 -14.15 45.85 8.23
N LEU A 156 -13.41 44.76 8.47
CA LEU A 156 -12.20 44.79 9.28
C LEU A 156 -11.09 45.62 8.63
N GLU A 157 -10.95 45.60 7.30
CA GLU A 157 -10.04 46.47 6.56
C GLU A 157 -10.40 47.96 6.73
N GLN A 158 -11.69 48.30 6.66
CA GLN A 158 -12.18 49.65 6.88
C GLN A 158 -11.92 50.12 8.33
N GLU A 159 -12.17 49.25 9.32
CA GLU A 159 -11.89 49.54 10.73
C GLU A 159 -10.40 49.78 10.97
N VAL A 160 -9.52 48.95 10.39
CA VAL A 160 -8.06 49.13 10.45
C VAL A 160 -7.65 50.45 9.83
N GLN A 161 -8.21 50.83 8.69
CA GLN A 161 -7.92 52.11 8.05
C GLN A 161 -8.36 53.29 8.92
N ALA A 162 -9.54 53.24 9.51
CA ALA A 162 -10.06 54.28 10.40
C ALA A 162 -9.20 54.40 11.67
N LEU A 163 -8.85 53.28 12.30
CA LEU A 163 -8.05 53.26 13.53
C LEU A 163 -6.61 53.73 13.28
N ASN A 164 -6.01 53.40 12.14
CA ASN A 164 -4.72 53.95 11.73
C ASN A 164 -4.78 55.47 11.54
N GLN A 165 -5.83 56.00 10.89
CA GLN A 165 -6.02 57.45 10.75
C GLN A 165 -6.18 58.14 12.10
N GLU A 166 -6.91 57.54 13.04
CA GLU A 166 -7.03 58.07 14.41
C GLU A 166 -5.67 58.03 15.12
N LEU A 167 -4.93 56.94 15.01
CA LEU A 167 -3.59 56.81 15.58
C LEU A 167 -2.65 57.91 15.09
N TYR A 168 -2.64 58.19 13.78
CA TYR A 168 -1.84 59.28 13.21
C TYR A 168 -2.19 60.63 13.82
N LYS A 169 -3.49 60.95 14.01
CA LYS A 169 -3.92 62.20 14.65
C LYS A 169 -3.47 62.28 16.10
N VAL A 170 -3.66 61.21 16.88
CA VAL A 170 -3.26 61.16 18.29
C VAL A 170 -1.75 61.35 18.43
N VAL A 171 -0.94 60.73 17.56
CA VAL A 171 0.51 60.90 17.54
C VAL A 171 0.90 62.32 17.15
N ASP A 172 0.27 62.91 16.12
CA ASP A 172 0.55 64.27 15.66
C ASP A 172 0.19 65.35 16.71
N GLU A 173 -0.96 65.21 17.37
CA GLU A 173 -1.37 66.05 18.50
C GLU A 173 -0.38 65.95 19.68
N SER A 174 0.15 64.75 19.93
CA SER A 174 1.16 64.49 20.97
C SER A 174 2.53 65.12 20.67
N LEU A 175 2.82 65.42 19.40
CA LEU A 175 4.05 66.10 18.98
C LEU A 175 3.94 67.63 19.08
N HIS A 176 2.72 68.18 19.00
CA HIS A 176 2.46 69.63 18.97
C HIS A 176 1.85 70.20 20.28
N GLY A 177 1.47 69.37 21.26
CA GLY A 177 0.82 69.78 22.52
C GLY A 177 1.42 69.18 23.81
N GLN A 178 1.08 69.76 24.97
CA GLN A 178 1.55 69.29 26.29
C GLN A 178 0.90 67.96 26.71
N GLY A 179 1.66 66.87 26.63
CA GLY A 179 1.38 65.60 27.31
C GLY A 179 1.39 64.38 26.39
N ARG A 180 2.34 63.47 26.61
CA ARG A 180 2.45 62.18 25.89
C ARG A 180 1.27 61.28 26.29
N ASN A 181 0.35 61.00 25.38
CA ASN A 181 -0.76 60.08 25.62
C ASN A 181 -0.39 58.63 25.25
N THR A 182 0.75 58.17 25.77
CA THR A 182 1.39 56.88 25.40
C THR A 182 0.47 55.68 25.61
N GLU A 183 -0.33 55.68 26.68
CA GLU A 183 -1.24 54.58 26.98
C GLU A 183 -2.36 54.42 25.92
N ARG A 184 -2.87 55.53 25.38
CA ARG A 184 -3.88 55.50 24.31
C ARG A 184 -3.29 55.00 22.98
N VAL A 185 -2.06 55.41 22.68
CA VAL A 185 -1.30 54.93 21.51
C VAL A 185 -1.03 53.43 21.62
N ASP A 186 -0.62 52.96 22.80
CA ASP A 186 -0.35 51.54 23.05
C ASP A 186 -1.64 50.68 22.87
N GLN A 187 -2.76 51.12 23.44
CA GLN A 187 -4.06 50.43 23.28
C GLN A 187 -4.53 50.37 21.82
N MET A 188 -4.35 51.45 21.06
CA MET A 188 -4.70 51.48 19.64
C MET A 188 -3.80 50.55 18.83
N THR A 189 -2.50 50.52 19.15
CA THR A 189 -1.52 49.66 18.50
C THR A 189 -1.82 48.19 18.77
N GLU A 190 -2.15 47.82 20.01
CA GLU A 190 -2.53 46.45 20.38
C GLU A 190 -3.79 45.99 19.63
N LYS A 191 -4.81 46.86 19.52
CA LYS A 191 -6.01 46.58 18.72
C LYS A 191 -5.68 46.39 17.24
N LEU A 192 -4.84 47.25 16.67
CA LEU A 192 -4.38 47.12 15.29
C LEU A 192 -3.65 45.80 15.07
N CYS A 193 -2.75 45.39 15.97
CA CYS A 193 -2.07 44.09 15.90
C CYS A 193 -3.07 42.94 15.84
N ALA A 194 -4.06 42.91 16.75
CA ALA A 194 -5.08 41.87 16.76
C ALA A 194 -5.94 41.86 15.47
N MET A 195 -6.23 43.02 14.90
CA MET A 195 -6.96 43.12 13.63
C MET A 195 -6.11 42.63 12.45
N TYR A 196 -4.82 42.98 12.40
CA TYR A 196 -3.90 42.50 11.37
C TYR A 196 -3.70 40.98 11.42
N GLU A 197 -3.65 40.38 12.61
CA GLU A 197 -3.60 38.92 12.76
C GLU A 197 -4.84 38.25 12.17
N ARG A 198 -6.03 38.83 12.40
CA ARG A 198 -7.28 38.32 11.81
C ARG A 198 -7.30 38.46 10.28
N LEU A 199 -6.87 39.61 9.75
CA LEU A 199 -6.73 39.81 8.30
C LEU A 199 -5.71 38.84 7.69
N ALA A 200 -4.62 38.57 8.40
CA ALA A 200 -3.65 37.56 7.96
C ALA A 200 -4.29 36.17 7.87
N ALA A 201 -5.08 35.76 8.86
CA ALA A 201 -5.78 34.47 8.82
C ALA A 201 -6.76 34.35 7.63
N PHE A 202 -7.47 35.43 7.27
CA PHE A 202 -8.34 35.46 6.09
C PHE A 202 -7.55 35.33 4.79
N ARG A 203 -6.46 36.11 4.67
CA ARG A 203 -5.55 36.05 3.52
C ARG A 203 -4.94 34.66 3.34
N ASP A 204 -4.45 34.05 4.42
CA ASP A 204 -3.82 32.72 4.38
C ASP A 204 -4.81 31.65 3.90
N ARG A 205 -6.09 31.73 4.33
CA ARG A 205 -7.14 30.83 3.84
C ARG A 205 -7.41 31.01 2.35
N LYS A 206 -7.54 32.25 1.87
CA LYS A 206 -7.72 32.55 0.43
C LYS A 206 -6.55 32.02 -0.40
N GLU A 207 -5.32 32.30 0.04
CA GLU A 207 -4.11 31.87 -0.65
C GLU A 207 -4.05 30.34 -0.75
N LYS A 208 -4.35 29.64 0.35
CA LYS A 208 -4.43 28.18 0.38
C LYS A 208 -5.49 27.65 -0.58
N ALA A 209 -6.69 28.23 -0.59
CA ALA A 209 -7.75 27.82 -1.53
C ALA A 209 -7.33 28.04 -2.99
N GLU A 210 -6.66 29.16 -3.31
CA GLU A 210 -6.14 29.42 -4.65
C GLU A 210 -5.02 28.43 -5.04
N GLU A 211 -4.13 28.09 -4.12
CA GLU A 211 -3.10 27.07 -4.32
C GLU A 211 -3.72 25.70 -4.65
N GLU A 212 -4.75 25.30 -3.91
CA GLU A 212 -5.46 24.05 -4.15
C GLU A 212 -6.18 24.06 -5.50
N ARG A 213 -6.78 25.19 -5.94
CA ARG A 213 -7.34 25.32 -7.30
C ARG A 213 -6.26 25.17 -8.37
N LYS A 214 -5.07 25.74 -8.17
CA LYS A 214 -3.92 25.56 -9.08
C LYS A 214 -3.44 24.11 -9.09
N ALA A 215 -3.38 23.46 -7.93
CA ALA A 215 -3.00 22.06 -7.80
C ALA A 215 -4.01 21.12 -8.49
N LEU A 216 -5.32 21.36 -8.33
CA LEU A 216 -6.38 20.61 -9.01
C LEU A 216 -6.22 20.68 -10.54
N LYS A 217 -6.00 21.88 -11.09
CA LYS A 217 -5.76 22.07 -12.54
C LYS A 217 -4.52 21.30 -13.02
N ARG A 218 -3.42 21.35 -12.26
CA ARG A 218 -2.19 20.59 -12.55
C ARG A 218 -2.45 19.08 -12.50
N PHE A 219 -3.16 18.61 -11.47
CA PHE A 219 -3.54 17.20 -11.31
C PHE A 219 -4.35 16.72 -12.52
N MET A 220 -5.39 17.44 -12.94
CA MET A 220 -6.22 17.04 -14.10
C MET A 220 -5.42 16.99 -15.40
N LYS A 221 -4.47 17.92 -15.58
CA LYS A 221 -3.55 17.90 -16.74
C LYS A 221 -2.66 16.66 -16.71
N ASN A 222 -2.05 16.36 -15.56
CA ASN A 222 -1.15 15.21 -15.39
C ASN A 222 -1.91 13.88 -15.52
N LEU A 223 -3.12 13.80 -14.96
CA LEU A 223 -4.02 12.66 -15.10
C LEU A 223 -4.31 12.37 -16.57
N LYS A 224 -4.73 13.40 -17.33
CA LYS A 224 -5.01 13.25 -18.77
C LYS A 224 -3.77 12.78 -19.55
N ALA A 225 -2.58 13.26 -19.21
CA ALA A 225 -1.34 12.82 -19.84
C ALA A 225 -1.01 11.35 -19.49
N TYR A 226 -1.18 10.96 -18.22
CA TYR A 226 -0.97 9.60 -17.75
C TYR A 226 -1.90 8.61 -18.44
N ILE A 227 -3.22 8.86 -18.46
CA ILE A 227 -4.20 7.99 -19.11
C ILE A 227 -3.90 7.84 -20.61
N LYS A 228 -3.57 8.94 -21.30
CA LYS A 228 -3.19 8.91 -22.73
C LYS A 228 -1.90 8.14 -23.02
N SER A 229 -1.01 8.01 -22.04
CA SER A 229 0.25 7.29 -22.23
C SER A 229 0.07 5.76 -22.21
N GLU A 230 -1.09 5.28 -21.76
CA GLU A 230 -1.38 3.85 -21.54
C GLU A 230 -0.32 3.12 -20.69
N SER A 231 0.42 3.88 -19.87
CA SER A 231 1.48 3.35 -19.03
C SER A 231 0.90 2.44 -17.95
N LYS A 232 1.53 1.28 -17.76
CA LYS A 232 1.22 0.34 -16.66
C LYS A 232 2.02 0.62 -15.40
N ALA A 233 3.01 1.51 -15.47
CA ALA A 233 3.83 1.88 -14.33
C ALA A 233 2.99 2.65 -13.30
N PHE A 234 3.33 2.48 -12.02
CA PHE A 234 2.71 3.25 -10.95
C PHE A 234 3.07 4.74 -11.08
N PRO A 235 2.09 5.66 -11.09
CA PRO A 235 2.35 7.08 -11.26
C PRO A 235 2.73 7.74 -9.94
N THR A 236 3.96 7.48 -9.48
CA THR A 236 4.50 7.96 -8.19
C THR A 236 4.35 9.47 -8.02
N GLU A 237 4.66 10.26 -9.06
CA GLU A 237 4.56 11.72 -8.99
C GLU A 237 3.12 12.20 -8.76
N ILE A 238 2.15 11.59 -9.45
CA ILE A 238 0.72 11.93 -9.29
C ILE A 238 0.27 11.54 -7.88
N TYR A 239 0.62 10.35 -7.40
CA TYR A 239 0.30 9.90 -6.05
C TYR A 239 0.87 10.84 -4.98
N THR A 240 2.14 11.22 -5.14
CA THR A 240 2.83 12.10 -4.19
C THR A 240 2.25 13.52 -4.19
N ASP A 241 1.80 14.04 -5.33
CA ASP A 241 1.19 15.39 -5.39
C ASP A 241 -0.26 15.39 -4.89
N VAL A 242 -1.10 14.41 -5.26
CA VAL A 242 -2.56 14.50 -5.04
C VAL A 242 -3.04 13.88 -3.75
N VAL A 243 -2.42 12.80 -3.28
CA VAL A 243 -2.89 12.04 -2.11
C VAL A 243 -2.36 12.71 -0.84
N ASN A 244 -3.22 13.12 0.08
CA ASN A 244 -2.79 13.54 1.41
C ASN A 244 -2.47 12.30 2.25
N HIS A 245 -3.46 11.40 2.39
CA HIS A 245 -3.28 10.07 2.94
C HIS A 245 -4.35 9.12 2.37
N ALA A 246 -4.17 7.81 2.58
CA ALA A 246 -5.06 6.75 2.14
C ALA A 246 -5.36 5.80 3.29
N ALA A 247 -6.64 5.58 3.59
CA ALA A 247 -7.12 4.66 4.60
C ALA A 247 -7.44 3.30 3.96
N VAL A 248 -6.84 2.23 4.47
CA VAL A 248 -7.00 0.87 3.97
C VAL A 248 -7.75 0.01 4.98
N TYR A 249 -8.88 -0.53 4.55
CA TYR A 249 -9.76 -1.35 5.38
C TYR A 249 -9.44 -2.83 5.24
N LYS A 250 -9.95 -3.64 6.19
CA LYS A 250 -9.66 -5.08 6.28
C LYS A 250 -9.94 -5.86 4.99
N ASP A 251 -11.04 -5.53 4.31
CA ASP A 251 -11.45 -6.14 3.04
C ASP A 251 -10.61 -5.71 1.83
N GLY A 252 -9.73 -4.72 2.02
CA GLY A 252 -8.90 -4.13 0.99
C GLY A 252 -9.46 -2.87 0.37
N ARG A 253 -10.64 -2.37 0.75
CA ARG A 253 -11.09 -1.06 0.27
C ARG A 253 -10.07 0.01 0.64
N ILE A 254 -9.75 0.88 -0.31
CA ILE A 254 -8.82 2.01 -0.08
C ILE A 254 -9.57 3.32 -0.33
N VAL A 255 -9.70 4.12 0.72
CA VAL A 255 -10.26 5.48 0.64
C VAL A 255 -9.11 6.47 0.59
N TYR A 256 -9.01 7.23 -0.49
CA TYR A 256 -7.99 8.25 -0.67
C TYR A 256 -8.52 9.60 -0.23
N HIS A 257 -7.85 10.22 0.73
CA HIS A 257 -8.08 11.60 1.12
C HIS A 257 -7.15 12.47 0.27
N LEU A 258 -7.72 13.19 -0.68
CA LEU A 258 -6.99 14.05 -1.62
C LEU A 258 -6.63 15.38 -0.98
N ARG A 259 -5.57 16.03 -1.46
CA ARG A 259 -5.01 17.27 -0.89
C ARG A 259 -6.02 18.41 -0.73
N PHE A 260 -6.99 18.49 -1.64
CA PHE A 260 -8.04 19.52 -1.67
C PHE A 260 -9.29 19.15 -0.86
N GLY A 261 -9.17 18.23 0.11
CA GLY A 261 -10.25 17.92 1.07
C GLY A 261 -11.37 17.03 0.52
N LEU A 262 -11.14 16.34 -0.60
CA LEU A 262 -12.09 15.40 -1.19
C LEU A 262 -11.67 13.96 -0.89
N GLU A 263 -12.62 13.13 -0.50
CA GLU A 263 -12.43 11.68 -0.38
C GLU A 263 -12.89 10.99 -1.67
N TRP A 264 -12.11 10.00 -2.12
CA TRP A 264 -12.46 9.20 -3.30
C TRP A 264 -12.03 7.76 -3.14
N THR A 265 -12.77 6.83 -3.75
CA THR A 265 -12.50 5.39 -3.67
C THR A 265 -13.06 4.68 -4.91
N THR A 266 -12.75 3.39 -5.04
CA THR A 266 -13.37 2.50 -6.02
C THR A 266 -14.12 1.38 -5.29
N ASP A 267 -14.98 0.65 -5.99
CA ASP A 267 -15.70 -0.51 -5.43
C ASP A 267 -14.81 -1.77 -5.31
N GLU A 268 -13.49 -1.63 -5.52
CA GLU A 268 -12.56 -2.75 -5.48
C GLU A 268 -12.27 -3.20 -4.04
N VAL A 269 -12.13 -4.52 -3.91
CA VAL A 269 -11.74 -5.19 -2.68
C VAL A 269 -10.61 -6.15 -2.98
N TYR A 270 -9.84 -6.54 -1.96
CA TYR A 270 -8.66 -7.38 -2.19
C TYR A 270 -9.00 -8.75 -2.78
N ALA A 271 -10.17 -9.29 -2.46
CA ALA A 271 -10.63 -10.57 -2.97
C ALA A 271 -10.75 -10.59 -4.52
N THR A 272 -11.25 -9.51 -5.13
CA THR A 272 -11.39 -9.45 -6.60
C THR A 272 -10.02 -9.41 -7.29
N PHE A 273 -9.04 -8.74 -6.69
CA PHE A 273 -7.65 -8.76 -7.13
C PHE A 273 -7.04 -10.17 -7.05
N GLN A 274 -7.27 -10.89 -5.94
CA GLN A 274 -6.79 -12.26 -5.79
C GLN A 274 -7.35 -13.18 -6.89
N GLU A 275 -8.66 -13.09 -7.16
CA GLU A 275 -9.29 -13.85 -8.25
C GLU A 275 -8.68 -13.52 -9.62
N GLN A 276 -8.40 -12.24 -9.88
CA GLN A 276 -7.76 -11.80 -11.12
C GLN A 276 -6.36 -12.41 -11.26
N CYS A 277 -5.54 -12.36 -10.20
CA CYS A 277 -4.21 -12.96 -10.19
C CYS A 277 -4.26 -14.47 -10.42
N GLU A 278 -5.22 -15.17 -9.80
CA GLU A 278 -5.43 -16.60 -9.99
C GLU A 278 -5.83 -16.93 -11.43
N LYS A 279 -6.77 -16.20 -12.02
CA LYS A 279 -7.18 -16.34 -13.43
C LYS A 279 -5.99 -16.16 -14.37
N GLN A 280 -5.18 -15.11 -14.17
CA GLN A 280 -3.98 -14.86 -14.97
C GLN A 280 -2.93 -15.97 -14.82
N ARG A 281 -2.73 -16.47 -13.59
CA ARG A 281 -1.82 -17.59 -13.33
C ARG A 281 -2.29 -18.87 -14.03
N TRP A 282 -3.58 -19.17 -13.95
CA TRP A 282 -4.17 -20.32 -14.62
C TRP A 282 -4.12 -20.19 -16.14
N ALA A 283 -4.36 -19.01 -16.69
CA ALA A 283 -4.22 -18.75 -18.13
C ALA A 283 -2.78 -19.01 -18.60
N LYS A 284 -1.77 -18.45 -17.91
CA LYS A 284 -0.34 -18.71 -18.21
C LYS A 284 0.03 -20.19 -18.06
N PHE A 285 -0.58 -20.88 -17.09
CA PHE A 285 -0.37 -22.32 -16.92
C PHE A 285 -0.98 -23.10 -18.09
N LYS A 286 -2.21 -22.78 -18.48
CA LYS A 286 -2.91 -23.41 -19.60
C LYS A 286 -2.16 -23.20 -20.92
N GLU A 287 -1.73 -21.98 -21.20
CA GLU A 287 -0.91 -21.65 -22.38
C GLU A 287 0.38 -22.49 -22.43
N LYS A 288 1.11 -22.58 -21.31
CA LYS A 288 2.32 -23.41 -21.21
C LYS A 288 2.02 -24.90 -21.35
N HIS A 289 0.87 -25.34 -20.86
CA HIS A 289 0.45 -26.73 -20.95
C HIS A 289 0.06 -27.10 -22.38
N GLU A 290 -0.69 -26.25 -23.07
CA GLU A 290 -1.00 -26.39 -24.49
C GLU A 290 0.27 -26.38 -25.35
N ALA A 291 1.21 -25.48 -25.06
CA ALA A 291 2.50 -25.43 -25.74
C ALA A 291 3.34 -26.71 -25.49
N LEU A 292 3.27 -27.29 -24.29
CA LEU A 292 3.91 -28.57 -23.99
C LEU A 292 3.29 -29.71 -24.80
N LEU A 293 1.95 -29.78 -24.86
CA LEU A 293 1.24 -30.83 -25.61
C LEU A 293 1.50 -30.77 -27.12
N LYS A 294 1.67 -29.56 -27.67
CA LYS A 294 2.05 -29.33 -29.07
C LYS A 294 3.56 -29.34 -29.31
N GLY A 295 4.36 -29.62 -28.28
CA GLY A 295 5.81 -29.60 -28.34
C GLY A 295 6.40 -30.78 -29.11
N PRO A 296 7.65 -30.65 -29.61
CA PRO A 296 8.32 -31.69 -30.39
C PRO A 296 8.52 -32.99 -29.60
N GLU A 297 8.70 -32.92 -28.29
CA GLU A 297 8.88 -34.11 -27.43
C GLU A 297 7.59 -34.92 -27.31
N VAL A 298 6.43 -34.26 -27.25
CA VAL A 298 5.13 -34.93 -27.23
C VAL A 298 4.77 -35.47 -28.61
N ALA A 299 5.10 -34.75 -29.69
CA ALA A 299 4.94 -35.27 -31.05
C ALA A 299 5.74 -36.58 -31.26
N ALA A 300 7.00 -36.61 -30.82
CA ALA A 300 7.82 -37.83 -30.87
C ALA A 300 7.27 -38.96 -29.97
N LEU A 301 6.66 -38.61 -28.83
CA LEU A 301 5.98 -39.59 -27.98
C LEU A 301 4.76 -40.19 -28.67
N LEU A 302 3.98 -39.38 -29.39
CA LEU A 302 2.83 -39.87 -30.16
C LEU A 302 3.28 -40.86 -31.24
N GLU A 303 4.35 -40.55 -31.98
CA GLU A 303 4.95 -41.48 -32.95
C GLU A 303 5.42 -42.78 -32.28
N TYR A 304 6.11 -42.68 -31.13
CA TYR A 304 6.54 -43.85 -30.36
C TYR A 304 5.38 -44.71 -29.82
N CYS A 305 4.22 -44.10 -29.60
CA CYS A 305 3.00 -44.74 -29.10
C CYS A 305 2.02 -45.12 -30.23
N GLN A 306 2.46 -45.17 -31.49
CA GLN A 306 1.71 -45.83 -32.56
C GLN A 306 1.47 -47.31 -32.24
N GLU A 307 2.39 -47.92 -31.50
CA GLU A 307 2.18 -49.22 -30.86
C GLU A 307 1.78 -49.06 -29.39
N PRO A 308 1.10 -50.06 -28.82
CA PRO A 308 0.92 -50.21 -27.39
C PRO A 308 2.16 -49.93 -26.51
N ARG A 309 2.11 -48.87 -25.70
CA ARG A 309 3.17 -48.55 -24.70
C ARG A 309 2.63 -48.32 -23.31
N THR A 310 3.29 -48.88 -22.31
CA THR A 310 3.01 -48.63 -20.90
C THR A 310 3.53 -47.26 -20.46
N VAL A 311 2.96 -46.69 -19.40
CA VAL A 311 3.47 -45.44 -18.79
C VAL A 311 4.94 -45.55 -18.40
N LYS A 312 5.42 -46.75 -18.07
CA LYS A 312 6.84 -46.97 -17.72
C LYS A 312 7.74 -46.80 -18.95
N GLU A 313 7.33 -47.33 -20.10
CA GLU A 313 8.05 -47.19 -21.37
C GLU A 313 8.00 -45.75 -21.87
N MET A 314 6.81 -45.13 -21.83
CA MET A 314 6.64 -43.71 -22.15
C MET A 314 7.52 -42.82 -21.26
N LEU A 315 7.65 -43.14 -19.96
CA LEU A 315 8.50 -42.40 -19.04
C LEU A 315 9.98 -42.54 -19.40
N ALA A 316 10.45 -43.75 -19.70
CA ALA A 316 11.84 -43.96 -20.12
C ALA A 316 12.14 -43.18 -21.41
N PHE A 317 11.26 -43.27 -22.41
CA PHE A 317 11.38 -42.53 -23.67
C PHE A 317 11.40 -41.01 -23.47
N MET A 318 10.51 -40.50 -22.62
CA MET A 318 10.42 -39.05 -22.36
C MET A 318 11.60 -38.54 -21.54
N GLN A 319 12.17 -39.34 -20.63
CA GLN A 319 13.32 -38.93 -19.82
C GLN A 319 14.61 -38.73 -20.63
N GLU A 320 14.75 -39.39 -21.78
CA GLU A 320 15.85 -39.15 -22.72
C GLU A 320 15.77 -37.77 -23.39
N ARG A 321 14.57 -37.18 -23.47
CA ARG A 321 14.28 -35.95 -24.23
C ARG A 321 14.00 -34.76 -23.31
N MET A 322 13.39 -34.99 -22.16
CA MET A 322 13.02 -33.97 -21.21
C MET A 322 13.06 -34.47 -19.76
N GLN A 323 13.47 -33.60 -18.84
CA GLN A 323 13.39 -33.92 -17.41
C GLN A 323 11.93 -33.92 -16.92
N ILE A 324 11.31 -35.10 -16.90
CA ILE A 324 9.95 -35.31 -16.43
C ILE A 324 9.86 -36.50 -15.46
N GLY A 325 9.04 -36.33 -14.41
CA GLY A 325 8.72 -37.39 -13.46
C GLY A 325 7.42 -38.09 -13.82
N LYS A 326 7.23 -39.33 -13.35
CA LYS A 326 6.06 -40.18 -13.64
C LYS A 326 4.72 -39.44 -13.46
N THR A 327 4.50 -38.81 -12.31
CA THR A 327 3.25 -38.10 -12.02
C THR A 327 3.00 -36.97 -13.00
N LYS A 328 4.02 -36.17 -13.32
CA LYS A 328 3.90 -35.06 -14.28
C LYS A 328 3.63 -35.57 -15.70
N LEU A 329 4.25 -36.68 -16.11
CA LEU A 329 3.98 -37.31 -17.40
C LEU A 329 2.52 -37.73 -17.51
N VAL A 330 2.01 -38.42 -16.48
CA VAL A 330 0.62 -38.89 -16.46
C VAL A 330 -0.35 -37.71 -16.45
N ASP A 331 -0.21 -36.79 -15.50
CA ASP A 331 -1.20 -35.72 -15.28
C ASP A 331 -1.18 -34.65 -16.37
N ARG A 332 -0.01 -34.38 -16.96
CA ARG A 332 0.17 -33.26 -17.91
C ARG A 332 0.24 -33.71 -19.37
N ILE A 333 0.44 -34.99 -19.67
CA ILE A 333 0.61 -35.45 -21.05
C ILE A 333 -0.35 -36.61 -21.34
N VAL A 334 -0.19 -37.74 -20.65
CA VAL A 334 -0.96 -38.97 -20.96
C VAL A 334 -2.45 -38.80 -20.72
N MET A 335 -2.86 -38.28 -19.54
CA MET A 335 -4.27 -38.11 -19.21
C MET A 335 -4.97 -37.03 -20.06
N PRO A 336 -4.36 -35.87 -20.35
CA PRO A 336 -4.90 -34.92 -21.31
C PRO A 336 -5.10 -35.54 -22.70
N LEU A 337 -4.09 -36.20 -23.28
CA LEU A 337 -4.19 -36.84 -24.60
C LEU A 337 -5.23 -37.97 -24.64
N PHE A 338 -5.37 -38.73 -23.54
CA PHE A 338 -6.43 -39.73 -23.41
C PHE A 338 -7.84 -39.08 -23.36
N LYS A 339 -7.99 -37.96 -22.64
CA LYS A 339 -9.26 -37.23 -22.54
C LYS A 339 -9.64 -36.52 -23.86
N GLU A 340 -8.65 -36.05 -24.61
CA GLU A 340 -8.82 -35.46 -25.94
C GLU A 340 -9.14 -36.52 -27.01
N GLY A 341 -9.04 -37.81 -26.67
CA GLY A 341 -9.33 -38.93 -27.57
C GLY A 341 -8.16 -39.32 -28.47
N THR A 342 -6.99 -38.68 -28.29
CA THR A 342 -5.76 -39.00 -29.02
C THR A 342 -5.17 -40.34 -28.60
N PHE A 343 -5.27 -40.69 -27.32
CA PHE A 343 -4.88 -42.02 -26.83
C PHE A 343 -6.08 -42.92 -26.56
N GLU A 344 -5.93 -44.19 -26.90
CA GLU A 344 -6.75 -45.28 -26.38
C GLU A 344 -5.99 -46.03 -25.29
N ARG A 345 -6.74 -46.57 -24.33
CA ARG A 345 -6.20 -47.32 -23.19
C ARG A 345 -6.71 -48.75 -23.24
N PHE A 346 -5.80 -49.71 -23.16
CA PHE A 346 -6.13 -51.13 -23.05
C PHE A 346 -5.33 -51.79 -21.93
N LEU A 347 -5.85 -52.92 -21.47
CA LEU A 347 -5.34 -53.64 -20.31
C LEU A 347 -4.41 -54.77 -20.77
N GLN A 348 -3.11 -54.62 -20.53
CA GLN A 348 -2.10 -55.60 -20.92
C GLN A 348 -1.76 -56.52 -19.74
N LYS A 349 -1.71 -57.84 -19.98
CA LYS A 349 -1.25 -58.83 -18.99
C LYS A 349 0.27 -58.94 -19.05
N ARG A 350 0.95 -58.52 -17.99
CA ARG A 350 2.42 -58.60 -17.87
C ARG A 350 2.89 -59.89 -17.20
N ALA A 351 2.06 -60.43 -16.31
CA ALA A 351 2.26 -61.71 -15.59
C ALA A 351 0.88 -62.28 -15.19
N PRO A 352 0.77 -63.54 -14.70
CA PRO A 352 -0.52 -64.17 -14.39
C PRO A 352 -1.45 -63.32 -13.51
N ASN A 353 -0.87 -62.53 -12.59
CA ASN A 353 -1.60 -61.67 -11.63
C ASN A 353 -1.32 -60.17 -11.77
N ILE A 354 -0.56 -59.71 -12.78
CA ILE A 354 -0.19 -58.30 -12.94
C ILE A 354 -0.76 -57.78 -14.25
N ARG A 355 -1.67 -56.82 -14.14
CA ARG A 355 -2.25 -56.09 -15.27
C ARG A 355 -1.77 -54.65 -15.24
N GLU A 356 -1.35 -54.13 -16.38
CA GLU A 356 -0.93 -52.73 -16.52
C GLU A 356 -1.70 -52.09 -17.67
N TYR A 357 -1.96 -50.79 -17.56
CA TYR A 357 -2.54 -50.03 -18.65
C TYR A 357 -1.45 -49.63 -19.64
N ALA A 358 -1.69 -49.94 -20.91
CA ALA A 358 -0.92 -49.43 -22.02
C ALA A 358 -1.79 -48.49 -22.85
N TYR A 359 -1.12 -47.52 -23.46
CA TYR A 359 -1.68 -46.42 -24.22
C TYR A 359 -1.16 -46.51 -25.65
N GLN A 360 -2.03 -46.25 -26.62
CA GLN A 360 -1.69 -46.23 -28.04
C GLN A 360 -2.41 -45.05 -28.68
N VAL A 361 -1.80 -44.43 -29.69
CA VAL A 361 -2.47 -43.39 -30.48
C VAL A 361 -3.66 -44.02 -31.19
N LYS A 362 -4.83 -43.39 -31.07
CA LYS A 362 -6.03 -43.82 -31.77
C LYS A 362 -5.80 -43.65 -33.28
N GLU A 363 -5.93 -44.74 -34.03
CA GLU A 363 -5.98 -44.64 -35.49
C GLU A 363 -7.30 -43.96 -35.86
N ASP A 364 -7.22 -42.81 -36.55
CA ASP A 364 -8.39 -42.22 -37.18
C ASP A 364 -8.90 -43.23 -38.22
N GLN A 365 -10.04 -43.86 -37.93
CA GLN A 365 -10.78 -44.60 -38.94
C GLN A 365 -11.29 -43.57 -39.95
N GLU A 366 -10.69 -43.55 -41.15
CA GLU A 366 -11.19 -42.83 -42.33
C GLU A 366 -12.69 -43.06 -42.58
#